data_AF-A0A535QFC2-F1
#
_entry.id   AF-A0A535QFC2-F1
#
_cell.length_a   1.000
_cell.length_b   1.000
_cell.length_c   1.000
_cell.angle_alpha   90.00
_cell.angle_beta   90.00
_cell.angle_gamma   90.00
#
_symmetry.space_group_name_H-M   'P 1'
#
loop_
_entity.id
_entity.type
_entity.pdbx_description
1 polymer ?
#
loop_
_entity_poly.entity_id
_entity_poly.type
_entity_poly.pdbx_seq_one_letter_code
_entity_poly.pdbx_strand_id
1 'polypeptide(L)'
;MSLRQQPGVPTTFPPRYTQRATVRPQDTDEEEPYGYDQEADDDAYDDYYPSRLPNSAIRWQGLTSKQPQHVVMTQGPHKVVRYRYQQVPPRQSRTQDAVPPVPVSQRPAAPHPKRAHRVHWLVYVGLTMLVMSAGWTGLNLGLSWWHGYQDDLHYGYPRTFQTDMAVGHGTGQSHFLALNLHGHLEVIEFPGGDASKAVLYAGPVLYGPGQDLMPVTLAFRDLNGDGKLDMLLLYGDQTAAFINTGTGFRPATVQDHLTL
;
A
#
# COMPACT_ATOMS: atom_id res chain seq x y z
N MET A 1 -25.31 -60.96 32.37
CA MET A 1 -23.97 -60.34 32.20
C MET A 1 -23.99 -59.02 32.96
N SER A 2 -23.51 -59.03 34.21
CA SER A 2 -23.50 -57.85 35.08
C SER A 2 -22.32 -56.94 34.72
N LEU A 3 -22.59 -55.66 34.47
CA LEU A 3 -21.55 -54.63 34.42
C LEU A 3 -21.00 -54.43 35.84
N ARG A 4 -19.71 -54.76 36.02
CA ARG A 4 -18.93 -54.36 37.19
C ARG A 4 -18.75 -52.84 37.16
N GLN A 5 -19.22 -52.17 38.21
CA GLN A 5 -18.85 -50.80 38.52
C GLN A 5 -17.36 -50.75 38.93
N GLN A 6 -16.58 -49.88 38.28
CA GLN A 6 -15.25 -49.49 38.74
C GLN A 6 -15.39 -48.37 39.79
N PRO A 7 -14.87 -48.52 41.01
CA PRO A 7 -14.81 -47.41 41.98
C PRO A 7 -13.50 -46.63 41.79
N GLY A 8 -13.55 -45.30 41.77
CA GLY A 8 -12.35 -44.48 41.99
C GLY A 8 -12.14 -43.18 41.21
N VAL A 9 -13.17 -42.50 40.71
CA VAL A 9 -13.00 -41.12 40.17
C VAL A 9 -13.54 -40.12 41.19
N PRO A 10 -12.69 -39.28 41.82
CA PRO A 10 -13.18 -38.19 42.66
C PRO A 10 -13.90 -37.14 41.79
N THR A 11 -15.16 -36.85 42.12
CA THR A 11 -16.05 -35.92 41.40
C THR A 11 -15.95 -34.47 41.87
N THR A 12 -14.86 -34.10 42.55
CA THR A 12 -14.71 -32.77 43.13
C THR A 12 -13.54 -32.04 42.47
N PHE A 13 -13.87 -31.08 41.60
CA PHE A 13 -12.91 -30.09 41.11
C PHE A 13 -12.47 -29.19 42.27
N PRO A 14 -11.16 -28.89 42.44
CA PRO A 14 -10.72 -27.92 43.42
C PRO A 14 -11.27 -26.52 43.07
N PRO A 15 -11.58 -25.67 44.08
CA PRO A 15 -12.06 -24.32 43.81
C PRO A 15 -10.98 -23.52 43.07
N ARG A 16 -11.40 -22.86 41.97
CA ARG A 16 -10.57 -21.89 41.24
C ARG A 16 -10.17 -20.77 42.20
N TYR A 17 -8.89 -20.70 42.53
CA TYR A 17 -8.31 -19.51 43.18
C TYR A 17 -8.23 -18.40 42.12
N THR A 18 -9.25 -17.54 42.06
CA THR A 18 -9.14 -16.26 41.35
C THR A 18 -8.41 -15.29 42.28
N GLN A 19 -7.08 -15.30 42.22
CA GLN A 19 -6.29 -14.23 42.81
C GLN A 19 -6.37 -13.01 41.88
N ARG A 20 -7.32 -12.10 42.14
CA ARG A 20 -7.27 -10.75 41.58
C ARG A 20 -6.05 -10.06 42.19
N ALA A 21 -4.96 -9.97 41.44
CA ALA A 21 -3.87 -9.08 41.79
C ALA A 21 -4.41 -7.64 41.72
N THR A 22 -4.46 -6.96 42.85
CA THR A 22 -4.68 -5.51 42.91
C THR A 22 -3.44 -4.85 42.30
N VAL A 23 -3.56 -4.34 41.08
CA VAL A 23 -2.52 -3.50 40.48
C VAL A 23 -2.46 -2.22 41.32
N ARG A 24 -1.37 -2.08 42.06
CA ARG A 24 -0.98 -0.85 42.75
C ARG A 24 -0.59 0.18 41.68
N PRO A 25 -1.18 1.39 41.65
CA PRO A 25 -0.68 2.44 40.78
C PRO A 25 0.76 2.74 41.19
N GLN A 26 1.66 2.69 40.21
CA GLN A 26 3.06 3.06 40.36
C GLN A 26 3.13 4.56 40.13
N ASP A 27 3.67 5.28 41.12
CA ASP A 27 3.85 6.72 41.12
C ASP A 27 4.55 7.17 39.83
N THR A 28 3.87 7.98 39.04
CA THR A 28 4.45 8.73 37.94
C THR A 28 5.07 9.99 38.53
N ASP A 29 6.40 10.02 38.59
CA ASP A 29 7.13 11.25 38.90
C ASP A 29 6.86 12.28 37.80
N GLU A 30 6.26 13.39 38.23
CA GLU A 30 5.94 14.59 37.46
C GLU A 30 7.22 15.43 37.29
N GLU A 31 7.70 15.60 36.06
CA GLU A 31 8.63 16.70 35.72
C GLU A 31 7.86 17.78 34.94
N GLU A 32 7.54 18.85 35.67
CA GLU A 32 6.94 20.12 35.27
C GLU A 32 8.07 21.13 34.87
N PRO A 33 7.77 22.34 34.34
CA PRO A 33 8.22 22.79 33.03
C PRO A 33 9.14 24.03 33.11
N TYR A 34 9.76 24.39 31.98
CA TYR A 34 10.44 25.68 31.84
C TYR A 34 9.85 26.48 30.66
N GLY A 35 9.07 27.52 30.97
CA GLY A 35 8.93 28.74 30.16
C GLY A 35 10.08 29.71 30.50
N TYR A 36 10.44 30.74 29.74
CA TYR A 36 9.65 31.61 28.85
C TYR A 36 10.57 32.39 27.88
N ASP A 37 9.97 32.78 26.74
CA ASP A 37 10.14 34.01 25.93
C ASP A 37 11.43 34.37 25.16
N GLN A 38 11.30 34.63 23.86
CA GLN A 38 11.43 35.99 23.28
C GLN A 38 11.00 35.99 21.79
N GLU A 39 10.15 36.95 21.45
CA GLU A 39 9.75 37.39 20.11
C GLU A 39 10.95 37.74 19.22
N ALA A 40 10.88 37.36 17.94
CA ALA A 40 11.47 38.10 16.83
C ALA A 40 10.69 37.80 15.55
N ASP A 41 10.11 38.86 14.99
CA ASP A 41 9.68 39.00 13.60
C ASP A 41 10.69 38.33 12.66
N ASP A 42 10.20 37.70 11.59
CA ASP A 42 10.85 37.67 10.29
C ASP A 42 9.80 37.34 9.22
N ASP A 43 9.30 38.41 8.63
CA ASP A 43 8.40 38.43 7.50
C ASP A 43 9.09 37.97 6.21
N ALA A 44 8.24 37.55 5.27
CA ALA A 44 8.41 37.70 3.82
C ALA A 44 9.31 36.70 3.08
N TYR A 45 8.73 36.14 2.01
CA TYR A 45 9.27 35.77 0.68
C TYR A 45 8.40 34.60 0.18
N ASP A 46 7.28 34.88 -0.48
CA ASP A 46 7.15 35.04 -1.94
C ASP A 46 6.46 33.80 -2.54
N ASP A 47 5.14 33.84 -2.66
CA ASP A 47 4.43 33.00 -3.64
C ASP A 47 3.58 33.89 -4.56
N TYR A 48 4.28 34.39 -5.59
CA TYR A 48 3.77 35.15 -6.71
C TYR A 48 3.09 34.22 -7.72
N TYR A 49 1.81 33.92 -7.50
CA TYR A 49 0.91 33.48 -8.58
C TYR A 49 -0.30 34.42 -8.64
N PRO A 50 -0.54 35.14 -9.76
CA PRO A 50 -1.72 35.98 -9.86
C PRO A 50 -2.97 35.10 -9.94
N SER A 51 -3.80 35.16 -8.89
CA SER A 51 -5.16 34.64 -8.87
C SER A 51 -5.94 35.16 -10.08
N ARG A 52 -6.39 34.26 -10.97
CA ARG A 52 -7.25 34.63 -12.10
C ARG A 52 -8.56 35.19 -11.58
N LEU A 53 -8.88 36.43 -11.95
CA LEU A 53 -10.16 37.06 -11.67
C LEU A 53 -11.31 36.33 -12.37
N PRO A 54 -12.52 36.25 -11.77
CA PRO A 54 -13.67 35.60 -12.37
C PRO A 54 -14.17 36.35 -13.62
N ASN A 55 -14.51 35.58 -14.66
CA ASN A 55 -14.81 36.03 -16.02
C ASN A 55 -16.23 36.62 -16.21
N SER A 56 -16.77 37.30 -15.21
CA SER A 56 -18.15 37.82 -15.25
C SER A 56 -18.19 39.35 -15.12
N ALA A 57 -17.62 40.06 -16.10
CA ALA A 57 -17.83 41.50 -16.28
C ALA A 57 -17.65 41.92 -17.75
N ILE A 58 -18.43 41.34 -18.66
CA ILE A 58 -18.62 41.93 -19.99
C ILE A 58 -19.86 42.82 -19.94
N ARG A 59 -19.65 44.12 -19.77
CA ARG A 59 -20.66 45.17 -19.93
C ARG A 59 -20.49 45.79 -21.32
N TRP A 60 -21.45 45.57 -22.22
CA TRP A 60 -21.49 46.27 -23.50
C TRP A 60 -21.90 47.73 -23.26
N GLN A 61 -20.92 48.64 -23.17
CA GLN A 61 -21.15 50.07 -23.21
C GLN A 61 -21.13 50.55 -24.67
N GLY A 62 -22.29 50.97 -25.17
CA GLY A 62 -22.40 51.64 -26.47
C GLY A 62 -21.64 52.96 -26.44
N LEU A 63 -20.66 53.13 -27.34
CA LEU A 63 -19.96 54.39 -27.55
C LEU A 63 -20.92 55.41 -28.19
N THR A 64 -21.53 56.28 -27.39
CA THR A 64 -21.93 57.61 -27.86
C THR A 64 -20.77 58.56 -27.57
N SER A 65 -19.97 58.80 -28.61
CA SER A 65 -18.91 59.80 -28.60
C SER A 65 -19.52 61.20 -28.71
N LYS A 66 -19.17 62.09 -27.78
CA LYS A 66 -18.89 63.52 -27.99
C LYS A 66 -18.48 64.18 -26.68
N GLN A 67 -17.17 64.21 -26.44
CA GLN A 67 -16.55 65.17 -25.52
C GLN A 67 -16.44 66.53 -26.23
N PRO A 68 -16.82 67.66 -25.61
CA PRO A 68 -16.50 68.97 -26.15
C PRO A 68 -15.01 69.30 -25.92
N GLN A 69 -14.29 69.62 -26.99
CA GLN A 69 -12.92 70.15 -26.91
C GLN A 69 -12.95 71.58 -26.33
N HIS A 70 -12.36 71.76 -25.15
CA HIS A 70 -12.07 73.06 -24.57
C HIS A 70 -10.80 73.64 -25.21
N VAL A 71 -10.93 74.72 -25.99
CA VAL A 71 -9.78 75.54 -26.38
C VAL A 71 -9.82 76.81 -25.54
N VAL A 72 -8.92 76.88 -24.56
CA VAL A 72 -8.69 78.05 -23.72
C VAL A 72 -7.66 78.93 -24.42
N MET A 73 -8.02 80.15 -24.81
CA MET A 73 -7.06 81.21 -25.07
C MET A 73 -7.26 82.30 -24.02
N THR A 74 -6.19 82.59 -23.28
CA THR A 74 -6.15 83.58 -22.19
C THR A 74 -5.56 84.88 -22.71
N GLN A 75 -6.35 85.95 -22.84
CA GLN A 75 -5.87 87.34 -22.82
C GLN A 75 -6.97 88.30 -22.31
N GLY A 76 -6.69 89.06 -21.23
CA GLY A 76 -7.32 90.35 -20.92
C GLY A 76 -8.75 90.35 -20.33
N PRO A 77 -9.16 91.43 -19.62
CA PRO A 77 -10.06 91.33 -18.47
C PRO A 77 -11.54 91.34 -18.84
N HIS A 78 -11.96 90.69 -19.92
CA HIS A 78 -13.38 90.38 -20.15
C HIS A 78 -13.48 89.05 -20.90
N LYS A 79 -13.88 87.98 -20.19
CA LYS A 79 -14.25 86.70 -20.81
C LYS A 79 -15.52 86.90 -21.64
N VAL A 80 -15.37 87.14 -22.94
CA VAL A 80 -16.49 87.10 -23.88
C VAL A 80 -16.57 85.69 -24.46
N VAL A 81 -17.50 84.89 -23.95
CA VAL A 81 -17.83 83.59 -24.55
C VAL A 81 -18.71 83.85 -25.77
N ARG A 82 -18.15 83.73 -26.98
CA ARG A 82 -18.94 83.77 -28.22
C ARG A 82 -19.40 82.37 -28.60
N TYR A 83 -20.68 82.09 -28.44
CA TYR A 83 -21.31 80.89 -28.98
C TYR A 83 -21.56 81.06 -30.48
N ARG A 84 -20.79 80.36 -31.33
CA ARG A 84 -21.11 80.24 -32.75
C ARG A 84 -22.03 79.03 -32.93
N TYR A 85 -23.34 79.29 -33.01
CA TYR A 85 -24.31 78.28 -33.43
C TYR A 85 -24.12 78.00 -34.92
N GLN A 86 -23.65 76.80 -35.25
CA GLN A 86 -23.63 76.31 -36.62
C GLN A 86 -25.06 75.94 -37.01
N GLN A 87 -25.68 76.73 -37.90
CA GLN A 87 -27.00 76.45 -38.43
C GLN A 87 -26.96 75.14 -39.21
N VAL A 88 -27.52 74.08 -38.64
CA VAL A 88 -27.73 72.80 -39.31
C VAL A 88 -28.88 73.00 -40.31
N PRO A 89 -28.73 72.67 -41.60
CA PRO A 89 -29.82 72.78 -42.57
C PRO A 89 -31.03 71.96 -42.09
N PRO A 90 -32.27 72.44 -42.27
CA PRO A 90 -33.45 71.68 -41.92
C PRO A 90 -33.43 70.36 -42.70
N ARG A 91 -33.47 69.26 -41.95
CA ARG A 91 -33.56 67.89 -42.48
C ARG A 91 -34.83 67.79 -43.32
N GLN A 92 -34.70 67.67 -44.63
CA GLN A 92 -35.82 67.29 -45.50
C GLN A 92 -36.31 65.91 -45.06
N SER A 93 -37.44 65.87 -44.35
CA SER A 93 -38.19 64.65 -44.13
C SER A 93 -38.79 64.22 -45.46
N ARG A 94 -38.06 63.37 -46.18
CA ARG A 94 -38.59 62.59 -47.29
C ARG A 94 -39.68 61.68 -46.71
N THR A 95 -40.93 61.95 -47.04
CA THR A 95 -42.04 61.01 -46.89
C THR A 95 -41.65 59.74 -47.63
N GLN A 96 -41.33 58.68 -46.89
CA GLN A 96 -41.27 57.34 -47.47
C GLN A 96 -42.70 56.91 -47.69
N ASP A 97 -43.12 56.80 -48.94
CA ASP A 97 -44.32 56.05 -49.30
C ASP A 97 -44.23 54.67 -48.65
N ALA A 98 -45.24 54.34 -47.85
CA ALA A 98 -45.32 53.07 -47.15
C ALA A 98 -45.37 51.93 -48.18
N VAL A 99 -44.24 51.24 -48.36
CA VAL A 99 -44.22 49.99 -49.12
C VAL A 99 -45.06 48.98 -48.34
N PRO A 100 -46.08 48.35 -48.95
CA PRO A 100 -46.86 47.33 -48.26
C PRO A 100 -45.95 46.17 -47.82
N PRO A 101 -46.14 45.60 -46.63
CA PRO A 101 -45.24 44.59 -46.10
C PRO A 101 -45.28 43.35 -47.00
N VAL A 102 -44.14 43.06 -47.64
CA VAL A 102 -43.92 41.80 -48.35
C VAL A 102 -43.93 40.69 -47.29
N PRO A 103 -44.74 39.63 -47.41
CA PRO A 103 -44.68 38.52 -46.47
C PRO A 103 -43.30 37.84 -46.60
N VAL A 104 -42.42 38.11 -45.64
CA VAL A 104 -41.14 37.42 -45.50
C VAL A 104 -41.46 35.99 -45.09
N SER A 105 -41.35 35.04 -46.02
CA SER A 105 -41.33 33.62 -45.67
C SER A 105 -40.16 33.37 -44.73
N GLN A 106 -40.45 33.25 -43.43
CA GLN A 106 -39.47 32.82 -42.44
C GLN A 106 -39.11 31.38 -42.75
N ARG A 107 -38.02 31.19 -43.49
CA ARG A 107 -37.41 29.87 -43.69
C ARG A 107 -36.95 29.41 -42.30
N PRO A 108 -37.40 28.25 -41.79
CA PRO A 108 -37.00 27.79 -40.48
C PRO A 108 -35.46 27.71 -40.42
N ALA A 109 -34.87 28.32 -39.40
CA ALA A 109 -33.43 28.28 -39.18
C ALA A 109 -32.99 26.82 -39.09
N ALA A 110 -32.05 26.40 -39.94
CA ALA A 110 -31.50 25.06 -39.87
C ALA A 110 -30.91 24.82 -38.46
N PRO A 111 -31.19 23.66 -37.83
CA PRO A 111 -30.64 23.37 -36.52
C PRO A 111 -29.11 23.36 -36.61
N HIS A 112 -28.46 24.17 -35.76
CA HIS A 112 -27.00 24.14 -35.65
C HIS A 112 -26.60 22.75 -35.13
N PRO A 113 -25.70 22.02 -35.82
CA PRO A 113 -25.26 20.72 -35.33
C PRO A 113 -24.54 20.94 -33.99
N LYS A 114 -25.09 20.34 -32.91
CA LYS A 114 -24.44 20.33 -31.60
C LYS A 114 -23.05 19.70 -31.79
N ARG A 115 -21.98 20.45 -31.54
CA ARG A 115 -20.62 19.92 -31.60
C ARG A 115 -20.49 18.82 -30.55
N ALA A 116 -20.43 17.57 -31.00
CA ALA A 116 -20.11 16.45 -30.13
C ALA A 116 -18.70 16.69 -29.57
N HIS A 117 -18.58 16.76 -28.25
CA HIS A 117 -17.26 16.79 -27.60
C HIS A 117 -16.56 15.47 -27.91
N ARG A 118 -15.54 15.52 -28.76
CA ARG A 118 -14.69 14.37 -29.06
C ARG A 118 -13.80 14.15 -27.85
N VAL A 119 -13.96 13.00 -27.21
CA VAL A 119 -13.08 12.58 -26.12
C VAL A 119 -11.65 12.52 -26.66
N HIS A 120 -10.70 13.12 -25.94
CA HIS A 120 -9.31 13.18 -26.37
C HIS A 120 -8.71 11.77 -26.38
N TRP A 121 -7.94 11.41 -27.43
CA TRP A 121 -7.39 10.04 -27.60
C TRP A 121 -6.55 9.56 -26.40
N LEU A 122 -5.90 10.49 -25.69
CA LEU A 122 -5.16 10.23 -24.46
C LEU A 122 -6.02 9.60 -23.35
N VAL A 123 -7.34 9.81 -23.34
CA VAL A 123 -8.24 9.13 -22.39
C VAL A 123 -8.27 7.64 -22.64
N TYR A 124 -8.28 7.21 -23.90
CA TYR A 124 -8.24 5.79 -24.25
C TYR A 124 -6.87 5.17 -23.95
N VAL A 125 -5.78 5.92 -24.16
CA VAL A 125 -4.42 5.49 -23.79
C VAL A 125 -4.27 5.36 -22.29
N GLY A 126 -4.73 6.36 -21.53
CA GLY A 126 -4.72 6.30 -20.06
C GLY A 126 -5.54 5.13 -19.53
N LEU A 127 -6.73 4.89 -20.11
CA LEU A 127 -7.58 3.76 -19.75
C LEU A 127 -6.91 2.41 -20.04
N THR A 128 -6.28 2.27 -21.21
CA THR A 128 -5.53 1.04 -21.55
C THR A 128 -4.34 0.83 -20.64
N MET A 129 -3.60 1.89 -20.29
CA MET A 129 -2.49 1.78 -19.34
C MET A 129 -2.95 1.37 -17.94
N LEU A 130 -4.11 1.88 -17.49
CA LEU A 130 -4.69 1.52 -16.20
C LEU A 130 -5.15 0.06 -16.17
N VAL A 131 -5.80 -0.41 -17.24
CA VAL A 131 -6.19 -1.82 -17.41
C VAL A 131 -4.97 -2.71 -17.46
N MET A 132 -3.93 -2.35 -18.21
CA MET A 132 -2.69 -3.12 -18.31
C MET A 132 -1.98 -3.18 -16.96
N SER A 133 -1.90 -2.06 -16.23
CA SER A 133 -1.31 -1.99 -14.89
C SER A 133 -2.09 -2.85 -13.89
N ALA A 134 -3.42 -2.77 -13.89
CA ALA A 134 -4.28 -3.58 -13.02
C ALA A 134 -4.14 -5.08 -13.35
N GLY A 135 -4.13 -5.42 -14.64
CA GLY A 135 -3.89 -6.78 -15.12
C GLY A 135 -2.51 -7.31 -14.70
N TRP A 136 -1.46 -6.48 -14.84
CA TRP A 136 -0.11 -6.83 -14.41
C TRP A 136 -0.03 -7.07 -12.89
N THR A 137 -0.65 -6.21 -12.08
CA THR A 137 -0.71 -6.40 -10.63
C THR A 137 -1.48 -7.66 -10.25
N GLY A 138 -2.62 -7.92 -10.90
CA GLY A 138 -3.42 -9.13 -10.68
C GLY A 138 -2.67 -10.40 -11.06
N LEU A 139 -1.89 -10.36 -12.15
CA LEU A 139 -1.04 -11.47 -12.56
C LEU A 139 0.03 -11.78 -11.50
N ASN A 140 0.73 -10.75 -10.99
CA ASN A 140 1.75 -10.95 -9.95
C ASN A 140 1.13 -11.52 -8.65
N LEU A 141 -0.03 -11.01 -8.24
CA LEU A 141 -0.78 -11.56 -7.10
C LEU A 141 -1.18 -13.02 -7.32
N GLY A 142 -1.68 -13.35 -8.51
CA GLY A 142 -2.07 -14.72 -8.88
C GLY A 142 -0.88 -15.68 -8.91
N LEU A 143 0.29 -15.24 -9.42
CA LEU A 143 1.51 -16.04 -9.42
C LEU A 143 2.01 -16.31 -7.99
N SER A 144 2.03 -15.29 -7.12
CA SER A 144 2.41 -15.48 -5.71
C SER A 144 1.49 -16.45 -4.98
N TRP A 145 0.17 -16.32 -5.19
CA TRP A 145 -0.81 -17.26 -4.63
C TRP A 145 -0.61 -18.68 -5.17
N TRP A 146 -0.36 -18.81 -6.48
CA TRP A 146 -0.11 -20.10 -7.11
C TRP A 146 1.14 -20.79 -6.56
N HIS A 147 2.24 -20.06 -6.34
CA HIS A 147 3.43 -20.61 -5.70
C HIS A 147 3.14 -21.12 -4.29
N GLY A 148 2.41 -20.36 -3.48
CA GLY A 148 1.97 -20.81 -2.16
C GLY A 148 1.11 -22.08 -2.22
N TYR A 149 0.17 -22.14 -3.17
CA TYR A 149 -0.67 -23.32 -3.38
C TYR A 149 0.14 -24.56 -3.81
N GLN A 150 1.17 -24.39 -4.65
CA GLN A 150 2.05 -25.49 -5.03
C GLN A 150 2.85 -26.02 -3.83
N ASP A 151 3.39 -25.12 -3.01
CA ASP A 151 4.09 -25.50 -1.79
C ASP A 151 3.16 -26.24 -0.82
N ASP A 152 1.93 -25.76 -0.63
CA ASP A 152 0.96 -26.38 0.27
C ASP A 152 0.57 -27.78 -0.19
N LEU A 153 0.51 -28.04 -1.49
CA LEU A 153 0.28 -29.38 -2.03
C LEU A 153 1.46 -30.32 -1.80
N HIS A 154 2.70 -29.82 -1.91
CA HIS A 154 3.90 -30.64 -1.79
C HIS A 154 4.33 -30.86 -0.33
N TYR A 155 4.14 -29.87 0.53
CA TYR A 155 4.65 -29.83 1.91
C TYR A 155 3.54 -29.79 2.99
N GLY A 156 2.27 -29.56 2.63
CA GLY A 156 1.18 -29.38 3.59
C GLY A 156 1.22 -28.05 4.35
N TYR A 157 0.09 -27.67 4.96
CA TYR A 157 -0.01 -26.51 5.85
C TYR A 157 -0.51 -26.96 7.23
N PRO A 158 0.27 -26.80 8.32
CA PRO A 158 1.60 -26.19 8.41
C PRO A 158 2.70 -27.03 7.72
N ARG A 159 3.77 -26.35 7.26
CA ARG A 159 4.87 -26.94 6.48
C ARG A 159 5.68 -27.88 7.35
N THR A 160 5.34 -29.16 7.28
CA THR A 160 6.02 -30.23 8.01
C THR A 160 6.54 -31.25 7.01
N PHE A 161 7.79 -31.66 7.20
CA PHE A 161 8.44 -32.69 6.41
C PHE A 161 8.79 -33.84 7.34
N GLN A 162 8.53 -35.06 6.90
CA GLN A 162 8.85 -36.26 7.67
C GLN A 162 9.60 -37.28 6.84
N THR A 163 10.53 -38.00 7.46
CA THR A 163 11.31 -39.03 6.78
C THR A 163 11.91 -40.01 7.79
N ASP A 164 12.15 -41.24 7.35
CA ASP A 164 12.81 -42.28 8.14
C ASP A 164 14.22 -42.51 7.61
N MET A 165 15.22 -42.49 8.50
CA MET A 165 16.61 -42.71 8.13
C MET A 165 17.39 -43.48 9.19
N ALA A 166 18.21 -44.43 8.76
CA ALA A 166 19.11 -45.18 9.63
C ALA A 166 20.41 -44.40 9.88
N VAL A 167 20.38 -43.49 10.86
CA VAL A 167 21.54 -42.65 11.23
C VAL A 167 22.39 -43.24 12.36
N GLY A 168 22.00 -44.42 12.87
CA GLY A 168 22.70 -45.10 13.96
C GLY A 168 22.27 -44.70 15.37
N HIS A 169 21.18 -43.95 15.52
CA HIS A 169 20.63 -43.58 16.82
C HIS A 169 19.56 -44.59 17.25
N GLY A 170 19.91 -45.47 18.18
CA GLY A 170 19.02 -46.51 18.67
C GLY A 170 18.99 -47.76 17.79
N THR A 171 17.93 -48.55 17.90
CA THR A 171 17.79 -49.83 17.18
C THR A 171 16.93 -49.63 15.93
N GLY A 172 17.57 -49.49 14.76
CA GLY A 172 16.89 -49.39 13.48
C GLY A 172 16.91 -47.99 12.87
N GLN A 173 15.86 -47.65 12.12
CA GLN A 173 15.68 -46.34 11.49
C GLN A 173 15.13 -45.34 12.51
N SER A 174 15.69 -44.13 12.56
CA SER A 174 15.10 -43.00 13.27
C SER A 174 14.03 -42.35 12.41
N HIS A 175 12.94 -41.90 13.02
CA HIS A 175 11.93 -41.06 12.37
C HIS A 175 12.24 -39.59 12.61
N PHE A 176 12.19 -38.77 11.58
CA PHE A 176 12.45 -37.34 11.65
C PHE A 176 11.21 -36.56 11.24
N LEU A 177 10.96 -35.46 11.94
CA LEU A 177 9.96 -34.46 11.62
C LEU A 177 10.64 -33.08 11.61
N ALA A 178 10.78 -32.47 10.45
CA ALA A 178 11.20 -31.08 10.31
C ALA A 178 9.99 -30.19 10.14
N LEU A 179 9.97 -29.05 10.82
CA LEU A 179 8.86 -28.11 10.76
C LEU A 179 9.35 -26.66 10.88
N ASN A 180 8.59 -25.76 10.25
CA ASN A 180 8.77 -24.33 10.40
C ASN A 180 7.65 -23.78 11.29
N LEU A 181 8.00 -23.39 12.51
CA LEU A 181 7.07 -22.79 13.47
C LEU A 181 7.28 -21.28 13.49
N HIS A 182 6.57 -20.54 12.64
CA HIS A 182 6.65 -19.07 12.57
C HIS A 182 8.07 -18.50 12.35
N GLY A 183 8.86 -19.15 11.50
CA GLY A 183 10.25 -18.78 11.23
C GLY A 183 11.26 -19.48 12.15
N HIS A 184 10.81 -20.26 13.13
CA HIS A 184 11.67 -21.12 13.94
C HIS A 184 11.74 -22.50 13.29
N LEU A 185 12.88 -22.84 12.70
CA LEU A 185 13.07 -24.17 12.13
C LEU A 185 13.41 -25.15 13.24
N GLU A 186 12.69 -26.26 13.29
CA GLU A 186 12.81 -27.28 14.32
C GLU A 186 12.84 -28.67 13.67
N VAL A 187 13.69 -29.54 14.19
CA VAL A 187 13.73 -30.96 13.79
C VAL A 187 13.54 -31.82 15.03
N ILE A 188 12.54 -32.69 15.00
CA ILE A 188 12.30 -33.69 16.02
C ILE A 188 12.77 -35.03 15.48
N GLU A 189 13.64 -35.69 16.21
CA GLU A 189 14.07 -37.07 15.95
C GLU A 189 13.41 -38.00 16.97
N PHE A 190 12.94 -39.16 16.49
CA PHE A 190 12.55 -40.30 17.29
C PHE A 190 13.54 -41.45 17.03
N PRO A 191 14.59 -41.60 17.86
CA PRO A 191 15.63 -42.59 17.67
C PRO A 191 15.07 -44.01 17.62
N GLY A 192 15.41 -44.76 16.57
CA GLY A 192 14.88 -46.11 16.35
C GLY A 192 13.34 -46.19 16.26
N GLY A 193 12.66 -45.08 15.94
CA GLY A 193 11.20 -44.98 15.90
C GLY A 193 10.54 -44.93 17.28
N ASP A 194 11.31 -44.72 18.36
CA ASP A 194 10.81 -44.70 19.73
C ASP A 194 10.44 -43.28 20.17
N ALA A 195 9.13 -43.03 20.27
CA ALA A 195 8.58 -41.74 20.69
C ALA A 195 9.03 -41.32 22.10
N SER A 196 9.37 -42.27 22.98
CA SER A 196 9.82 -41.97 24.35
C SER A 196 11.23 -41.36 24.41
N LYS A 197 11.98 -41.45 23.31
CA LYS A 197 13.35 -40.93 23.19
C LYS A 197 13.44 -39.70 22.28
N ALA A 198 12.32 -39.02 22.06
CA ALA A 198 12.26 -37.87 21.16
C ALA A 198 13.31 -36.80 21.55
N VAL A 199 14.07 -36.32 20.58
CA VAL A 199 15.04 -35.23 20.73
C VAL A 199 14.68 -34.10 19.78
N LEU A 200 14.74 -32.87 20.26
CA LEU A 200 14.53 -31.66 19.48
C LEU A 200 15.88 -31.02 19.14
N TYR A 201 16.11 -30.79 17.85
CA TYR A 201 17.22 -30.00 17.34
C TYR A 201 16.70 -28.64 16.85
N ALA A 202 17.19 -27.58 17.49
CA ALA A 202 16.87 -26.21 17.10
C ALA A 202 17.68 -25.81 15.86
N GLY A 203 16.98 -25.42 14.81
CA GLY A 203 17.56 -24.84 13.59
C GLY A 203 17.68 -23.31 13.66
N PRO A 204 18.05 -22.68 12.53
CA PRO A 204 18.09 -21.23 12.40
C PRO A 204 16.72 -20.58 12.59
N VAL A 205 16.74 -19.32 13.05
CA VAL A 205 15.55 -18.46 13.09
C VAL A 205 15.55 -17.57 11.86
N LEU A 206 14.45 -17.58 11.12
CA LEU A 206 14.23 -16.82 9.91
C LEU A 206 13.48 -15.53 10.23
N TYR A 207 13.95 -14.40 9.70
CA TYR A 207 13.35 -13.09 9.93
C TYR A 207 12.86 -12.47 8.62
N GLY A 208 11.68 -11.84 8.68
CA GLY A 208 11.10 -11.10 7.56
C GLY A 208 9.75 -11.65 7.07
N PRO A 209 9.12 -10.97 6.11
CA PRO A 209 7.82 -11.37 5.58
C PRO A 209 7.91 -12.70 4.83
N GLY A 210 6.95 -13.60 5.08
CA GLY A 210 6.82 -14.89 4.40
C GLY A 210 7.76 -15.99 4.91
N GLN A 211 8.56 -15.74 5.93
CA GLN A 211 9.48 -16.73 6.49
C GLN A 211 8.77 -17.83 7.29
N ASP A 212 7.59 -17.55 7.82
CA ASP A 212 6.68 -18.53 8.43
C ASP A 212 6.15 -19.55 7.41
N LEU A 213 6.20 -19.18 6.13
CA LEU A 213 5.89 -20.02 4.99
C LEU A 213 7.17 -20.53 4.32
N MET A 214 8.34 -20.58 4.96
CA MET A 214 9.50 -21.22 4.30
C MET A 214 9.33 -22.75 4.36
N PRO A 215 9.38 -23.50 3.24
CA PRO A 215 9.38 -24.95 3.28
C PRO A 215 10.71 -25.45 3.84
N VAL A 216 10.65 -26.55 4.59
CA VAL A 216 11.82 -27.17 5.22
C VAL A 216 11.88 -28.65 4.86
N THR A 217 13.06 -29.15 4.53
CA THR A 217 13.30 -30.56 4.20
C THR A 217 14.61 -31.04 4.82
N LEU A 218 14.83 -32.36 4.81
CA LEU A 218 16.06 -32.97 5.31
C LEU A 218 16.75 -33.78 4.22
N ALA A 219 18.08 -33.77 4.25
CA ALA A 219 18.92 -34.73 3.55
C ALA A 219 19.95 -35.31 4.52
N PHE A 220 20.44 -36.52 4.22
CA PHE A 220 21.41 -37.21 5.06
C PHE A 220 22.61 -37.63 4.23
N ARG A 221 23.80 -37.26 4.69
CA ARG A 221 25.08 -37.55 4.02
C ARG A 221 26.20 -37.45 5.03
N ASP A 222 27.25 -38.24 4.86
CA ASP A 222 28.50 -38.05 5.59
C ASP A 222 29.19 -36.77 5.09
N LEU A 223 29.23 -35.73 5.93
CA LEU A 223 29.79 -34.42 5.58
C LEU A 223 31.23 -34.28 6.08
N ASN A 224 31.56 -34.91 7.21
CA ASN A 224 32.86 -34.79 7.88
C ASN A 224 33.83 -35.95 7.60
N GLY A 225 33.38 -36.98 6.87
CA GLY A 225 34.17 -38.16 6.50
C GLY A 225 34.35 -39.18 7.61
N ASP A 226 33.53 -39.16 8.66
CA ASP A 226 33.63 -40.08 9.79
C ASP A 226 32.85 -41.40 9.59
N GLY A 227 32.18 -41.54 8.44
CA GLY A 227 31.40 -42.72 8.06
C GLY A 227 30.00 -42.77 8.69
N LYS A 228 29.59 -41.73 9.42
CA LYS A 228 28.22 -41.58 9.92
C LYS A 228 27.45 -40.62 9.03
N LEU A 229 26.13 -40.82 8.97
CA LEU A 229 25.26 -39.89 8.25
C LEU A 229 25.02 -38.66 9.11
N ASP A 230 25.49 -37.50 8.64
CA ASP A 230 25.12 -36.19 9.16
C ASP A 230 23.78 -35.74 8.57
N MET A 231 23.15 -34.77 9.21
CA MET A 231 21.86 -34.22 8.81
C MET A 231 22.04 -32.83 8.19
N LEU A 232 21.44 -32.63 7.01
CA LEU A 232 21.32 -31.34 6.35
C LEU A 232 19.87 -30.87 6.42
N LEU A 233 19.66 -29.72 7.03
CA LEU A 233 18.39 -29.00 7.04
C LEU A 233 18.36 -28.04 5.87
N LEU A 234 17.49 -28.28 4.88
CA LEU A 234 17.34 -27.44 3.70
C LEU A 234 16.11 -26.55 3.83
N TYR A 235 16.26 -25.26 3.59
CA TYR A 235 15.17 -24.28 3.68
C TYR A 235 15.40 -23.17 2.65
N GLY A 236 14.46 -23.02 1.71
CA GLY A 236 14.67 -22.18 0.51
C GLY A 236 15.93 -22.61 -0.24
N ASP A 237 16.83 -21.65 -0.51
CA ASP A 237 18.13 -21.90 -1.14
C ASP A 237 19.28 -22.04 -0.11
N GLN A 238 18.96 -22.15 1.17
CA GLN A 238 19.91 -22.20 2.28
C GLN A 238 19.96 -23.57 2.94
N THR A 239 21.05 -23.84 3.65
CA THR A 239 21.27 -25.12 4.33
C THR A 239 21.91 -24.91 5.69
N ALA A 240 21.51 -25.72 6.67
CA ALA A 240 22.16 -25.81 7.97
C ALA A 240 22.59 -27.26 8.21
N ALA A 241 23.86 -27.47 8.54
CA ALA A 241 24.42 -28.80 8.78
C ALA A 241 24.42 -29.15 10.27
N PHE A 242 24.16 -30.42 10.55
CA PHE A 242 24.12 -31.01 11.87
C PHE A 242 24.97 -32.29 11.88
N ILE A 243 26.03 -32.30 12.69
CA ILE A 243 27.00 -33.38 12.76
C ILE A 243 26.53 -34.48 13.68
N ASN A 244 26.64 -35.71 13.22
CA ASN A 244 26.27 -36.91 13.94
C ASN A 244 27.35 -37.27 14.98
N THR A 245 26.97 -37.21 16.25
CA THR A 245 27.88 -37.55 17.37
C THR A 245 27.86 -39.05 17.71
N GLY A 246 26.95 -39.82 17.11
CA GLY A 246 26.70 -41.24 17.36
C GLY A 246 25.53 -41.52 18.30
N THR A 247 25.11 -40.54 19.10
CA THR A 247 23.93 -40.63 19.99
C THR A 247 22.89 -39.56 19.71
N GLY A 248 23.18 -38.66 18.77
CA GLY A 248 22.37 -37.50 18.45
C GLY A 248 23.15 -36.56 17.53
N PHE A 249 22.53 -35.45 17.18
CA PHE A 249 23.12 -34.42 16.34
C PHE A 249 23.53 -33.17 17.12
N ARG A 250 24.53 -32.46 16.61
CA ARG A 250 24.88 -31.10 17.05
C ARG A 250 24.99 -30.16 15.84
N PRO A 251 24.73 -28.86 15.98
CA PRO A 251 25.02 -27.91 14.92
C PRO A 251 26.48 -28.00 14.48
N ALA A 252 26.71 -27.96 13.16
CA ALA A 252 28.06 -27.86 12.63
C ALA A 252 28.67 -26.50 12.97
N THR A 253 29.99 -26.51 13.17
CA THR A 253 30.76 -25.33 13.54
C THR A 253 31.83 -25.06 12.46
N VAL A 254 32.44 -23.88 12.50
CA VAL A 254 33.50 -23.50 11.55
C VAL A 254 34.73 -24.42 11.65
N GLN A 255 34.88 -25.15 12.75
CA GLN A 255 35.97 -26.11 12.96
C GLN A 255 35.73 -27.45 12.27
N ASP A 256 34.48 -27.74 11.87
CA ASP A 256 34.14 -28.97 11.19
C ASP A 256 34.48 -28.82 9.69
N HIS A 257 35.29 -29.74 9.17
CA HIS A 257 35.60 -29.79 7.75
C HIS A 257 34.45 -30.46 7.00
N LEU A 258 33.54 -29.65 6.45
CA LEU A 258 32.34 -30.14 5.75
C LEU A 258 32.56 -30.26 4.24
N THR A 259 32.04 -31.33 3.67
CA THR A 259 31.92 -31.53 2.22
C THR A 259 30.45 -31.51 1.81
N LEU A 260 29.98 -30.34 1.34
CA LEU A 260 28.60 -30.12 0.87
C LEU A 260 28.45 -30.58 -0.59
#